data_AF-A0A5C9BDT1-F1
#
_entry.id   AF-A0A5C9BDT1-F1
#
_cell.length_a   1.000
_cell.length_b   1.000
_cell.length_c   1.000
_cell.angle_alpha   90.00
_cell.angle_beta   90.00
_cell.angle_gamma   90.00
#
_symmetry.space_group_name_H-M   'P 1'
#
loop_
_entity.id
_entity.type
_entity.pdbx_description
1 polymer ?
#
loop_
_entity_poly.entity_id
_entity_poly.type
_entity_poly.pdbx_seq_one_letter_code
_entity_poly.pdbx_strand_id
1 'polypeptide(L)'
;MTWLSEQLALVDWTAGDAERGRQLFEKRSCAQCHGGRRGLGPDLAGVTSRFSRQDLFIAIVLPNRDVSTRYQTTLFETKQGKVHTGLIVYESAEGYLLRNSTNQTIRIEMSDIETRRTLPQSLMPGGLLKDFRSSDFADLLAYLKSLGGPATAPATTSR
;
A
#
# COMPACT_ATOMS: atom_id res chain seq x y z
N MET A 1 -6.83 -8.29 17.80
CA MET A 1 -7.03 -8.92 16.47
C MET A 1 -8.42 -9.55 16.31
N THR A 2 -9.11 -9.86 17.42
CA THR A 2 -10.48 -10.43 17.47
C THR A 2 -11.53 -9.61 16.71
N TRP A 3 -11.53 -8.29 16.84
CA TRP A 3 -12.50 -7.43 16.14
C TRP A 3 -12.50 -7.60 14.61
N LEU A 4 -11.31 -7.59 13.97
CA LEU A 4 -11.25 -7.71 12.51
C LEU A 4 -11.75 -9.09 12.05
N SER A 5 -11.35 -10.16 12.74
CA SER A 5 -11.83 -11.51 12.42
C SER A 5 -13.35 -11.64 12.57
N GLU A 6 -13.92 -11.04 13.62
CA GLU A 6 -15.38 -11.01 13.84
C GLU A 6 -16.10 -10.23 12.74
N GLN A 7 -15.59 -9.05 12.39
CA GLN A 7 -16.15 -8.24 11.29
C GLN A 7 -16.12 -9.00 9.96
N LEU A 8 -14.98 -9.59 9.59
CA LEU A 8 -14.81 -10.31 8.34
C LEU A 8 -15.69 -11.59 8.27
N ALA A 9 -16.06 -12.17 9.41
CA ALA A 9 -16.95 -13.32 9.47
C ALA A 9 -18.42 -12.96 9.16
N LEU A 10 -18.83 -11.70 9.40
CA LEU A 10 -20.18 -11.21 9.15
C LEU A 10 -20.40 -10.70 7.72
N VAL A 11 -19.35 -10.65 6.91
CA VAL A 11 -19.42 -10.15 5.53
C VAL A 11 -19.97 -11.22 4.60
N ASP A 12 -21.02 -10.88 3.85
CA ASP A 12 -21.41 -11.64 2.66
C ASP A 12 -20.47 -11.27 1.49
N TRP A 13 -19.48 -12.13 1.26
CA TRP A 13 -18.46 -11.93 0.24
C TRP A 13 -18.94 -12.18 -1.19
N THR A 14 -20.15 -12.72 -1.37
CA THR A 14 -20.73 -12.99 -2.69
C THR A 14 -21.46 -11.77 -3.26
N ALA A 15 -21.85 -10.83 -2.40
CA ALA A 15 -22.60 -9.62 -2.76
C ALA A 15 -21.72 -8.40 -3.10
N GLY A 16 -20.41 -8.58 -3.26
CA GLY A 16 -19.47 -7.49 -3.53
C GLY A 16 -19.61 -6.89 -4.93
N ASP A 17 -19.59 -5.56 -5.02
CA ASP A 17 -19.64 -4.77 -6.25
C ASP A 17 -18.28 -4.11 -6.51
N ALA A 18 -17.66 -4.45 -7.63
CA ALA A 18 -16.33 -3.97 -7.99
C ALA A 18 -16.29 -2.46 -8.29
N GLU A 19 -17.37 -1.85 -8.77
CA GLU A 19 -17.41 -0.42 -9.05
C GLU A 19 -17.53 0.38 -7.75
N ARG A 20 -18.37 -0.07 -6.80
CA ARG A 20 -18.37 0.52 -5.44
C ARG A 20 -17.02 0.32 -4.75
N GLY A 21 -16.39 -0.85 -4.96
CA GLY A 21 -15.05 -1.13 -4.47
C GLY A 21 -13.98 -0.20 -5.04
N ARG A 22 -14.03 0.12 -6.33
CA ARG A 22 -13.16 1.10 -6.99
C ARG A 22 -13.32 2.49 -6.36
N GLN A 23 -14.57 2.92 -6.17
CA GLN A 23 -14.86 4.21 -5.54
C GLN A 23 -14.35 4.27 -4.10
N LEU A 24 -14.49 3.19 -3.32
CA LEU A 24 -13.90 3.08 -1.99
C LEU A 24 -12.38 3.16 -2.04
N PHE A 25 -11.74 2.44 -2.96
CA PHE A 25 -10.29 2.44 -3.14
C PHE A 25 -9.74 3.84 -3.46
N GLU A 26 -10.43 4.60 -4.30
CA GLU A 26 -10.09 5.99 -4.61
C GLU A 26 -10.36 6.93 -3.42
N LYS A 27 -11.53 6.81 -2.80
CA LYS A 27 -11.93 7.63 -1.64
C LYS A 27 -11.01 7.45 -0.44
N ARG A 28 -10.42 6.26 -0.26
CA ARG A 28 -9.43 5.96 0.77
C ARG A 28 -7.99 6.23 0.33
N SER A 29 -7.80 6.89 -0.81
CA SER A 29 -6.49 7.27 -1.35
C SER A 29 -5.56 6.10 -1.64
N CYS A 30 -6.08 4.87 -1.73
CA CYS A 30 -5.26 3.69 -2.03
C CYS A 30 -4.58 3.84 -3.40
N ALA A 31 -5.28 4.45 -4.36
CA ALA A 31 -4.78 4.73 -5.71
C ALA A 31 -3.55 5.65 -5.74
N GLN A 32 -3.36 6.51 -4.73
CA GLN A 32 -2.20 7.41 -4.68
C GLN A 32 -0.88 6.63 -4.55
N CYS A 33 -0.91 5.50 -3.84
CA CYS A 33 0.26 4.66 -3.60
C CYS A 33 0.28 3.39 -4.47
N HIS A 34 -0.89 2.85 -4.81
CA HIS A 34 -1.04 1.54 -5.46
C HIS A 34 -1.56 1.62 -6.91
N GLY A 35 -1.36 2.75 -7.59
CA GLY A 35 -1.74 2.97 -8.99
C GLY A 35 -0.82 2.28 -10.03
N GLY A 36 -0.21 1.14 -9.69
CA GLY A 36 0.69 0.37 -10.57
C GLY A 36 2.18 0.52 -10.26
N ARG A 37 3.03 0.06 -11.19
CA ARG A 37 4.48 -0.21 -10.96
C ARG A 37 5.34 0.98 -10.52
N ARG A 38 4.88 2.21 -10.72
CA ARG A 38 5.57 3.46 -10.32
C ARG A 38 5.01 4.08 -9.03
N GLY A 39 4.01 3.44 -8.42
CA GLY A 39 3.45 3.85 -7.15
C GLY A 39 4.44 3.67 -5.99
N LEU A 40 4.17 4.36 -4.87
CA LEU A 40 4.93 4.21 -3.63
C LEU A 40 4.75 2.82 -2.98
N GLY A 41 3.58 2.23 -3.18
CA GLY A 41 3.25 0.89 -2.70
C GLY A 41 3.43 -0.16 -3.80
N PRO A 42 3.37 -1.45 -3.42
CA PRO A 42 3.41 -2.55 -4.37
C PRO A 42 2.24 -2.50 -5.36
N ASP A 43 2.47 -3.03 -6.56
CA ASP A 43 1.40 -3.28 -7.53
C ASP A 43 0.42 -4.33 -6.99
N LEU A 44 -0.87 -3.95 -6.99
CA LEU A 44 -1.97 -4.77 -6.49
C LEU A 44 -2.61 -5.65 -7.58
N ALA A 45 -2.15 -5.58 -8.83
CA ALA A 45 -2.58 -6.52 -9.87
C ALA A 45 -2.35 -7.97 -9.40
N GLY A 46 -3.41 -8.79 -9.42
CA GLY A 46 -3.37 -10.18 -8.95
C GLY A 46 -3.01 -10.33 -7.45
N VAL A 47 -3.26 -9.32 -6.61
CA VAL A 47 -2.93 -9.43 -5.17
C VAL A 47 -3.78 -10.51 -4.48
N THR A 48 -5.00 -10.72 -4.93
CA THR A 48 -5.94 -11.70 -4.35
C THR A 48 -5.64 -13.15 -4.69
N SER A 49 -4.74 -13.42 -5.65
CA SER A 49 -4.19 -14.78 -5.89
C SER A 49 -2.95 -15.06 -5.06
N ARG A 50 -2.27 -14.01 -4.57
CA ARG A 50 -1.04 -14.10 -3.78
C ARG A 50 -1.30 -14.13 -2.27
N PHE A 51 -2.37 -13.49 -1.82
CA PHE A 51 -2.70 -13.34 -0.41
C PHE A 51 -4.13 -13.81 -0.13
N SER A 52 -4.31 -14.42 1.04
CA SER A 52 -5.65 -14.70 1.52
C SER A 52 -6.40 -13.38 1.78
N ARG A 53 -7.72 -13.44 1.69
CA ARG A 53 -8.59 -12.32 2.06
C ARG A 53 -8.25 -11.78 3.46
N GLN A 54 -8.04 -12.67 4.41
CA GLN A 54 -7.75 -12.30 5.79
C GLN A 54 -6.41 -11.56 5.89
N ASP A 55 -5.38 -12.06 5.22
CA ASP A 55 -4.05 -11.42 5.22
C ASP A 55 -4.08 -10.04 4.57
N LEU A 56 -4.83 -9.89 3.47
CA LEU A 56 -5.03 -8.58 2.82
C LEU A 56 -5.61 -7.55 3.78
N PHE A 57 -6.71 -7.88 4.45
CA PHE A 57 -7.36 -6.93 5.37
C PHE A 57 -6.52 -6.69 6.62
N ILE A 58 -5.79 -7.70 7.11
CA ILE A 58 -4.86 -7.47 8.21
C ILE A 58 -3.73 -6.52 7.80
N ALA A 59 -3.16 -6.66 6.60
CA ALA A 59 -2.12 -5.76 6.10
C ALA A 59 -2.63 -4.31 5.98
N ILE A 60 -3.91 -4.11 5.62
CA ILE A 60 -4.52 -2.77 5.55
C ILE A 60 -4.77 -2.18 6.94
N VAL A 61 -5.23 -2.99 7.91
CA VAL A 61 -5.50 -2.52 9.28
C VAL A 61 -4.21 -2.28 10.06
N LEU A 62 -3.19 -3.10 9.82
CA LEU A 62 -1.89 -3.07 10.50
C LEU A 62 -0.75 -2.86 9.49
N PRO A 63 -0.68 -1.69 8.83
CA PRO A 63 0.29 -1.42 7.77
C PRO A 63 1.74 -1.46 8.23
N ASN A 64 1.99 -1.37 9.54
CA ASN A 64 3.32 -1.44 10.15
C ASN A 64 3.70 -2.83 10.68
N ARG A 65 2.82 -3.84 10.59
CA ARG A 65 3.08 -5.17 11.17
C ARG A 65 4.22 -5.89 10.45
N ASP A 66 4.13 -5.95 9.13
CA ASP A 66 5.06 -6.70 8.26
C ASP A 66 5.57 -5.82 7.12
N VAL A 67 6.40 -4.83 7.45
CA VAL A 67 6.94 -3.89 6.45
C VAL A 67 8.21 -4.47 5.83
N SER A 68 8.11 -4.89 4.56
CA SER A 68 9.29 -5.27 3.77
C SER A 68 10.30 -4.13 3.74
N THR A 69 11.59 -4.45 3.79
CA THR A 69 12.70 -3.47 3.73
C THR A 69 12.57 -2.49 2.55
N ARG A 70 11.96 -2.91 1.43
CA ARG A 70 11.70 -2.05 0.27
C ARG A 70 10.73 -0.89 0.57
N TYR A 71 9.82 -1.06 1.52
CA TYR A 71 8.76 -0.11 1.86
C TYR A 71 8.93 0.49 3.28
N GLN A 72 10.08 0.26 3.91
CA GLN A 72 10.44 0.91 5.17
C GLN A 72 10.75 2.38 4.92
N THR A 73 10.19 3.24 5.75
CA THR A 73 10.45 4.69 5.69
C THR A 73 11.88 5.01 6.09
N THR A 74 12.45 6.06 5.50
CA THR A 74 13.72 6.65 5.91
C THR A 74 13.46 8.04 6.46
N LEU A 75 14.07 8.33 7.60
CA LEU A 75 14.13 9.65 8.21
C LEU A 75 15.51 10.26 7.94
N PHE A 76 15.51 11.46 7.39
CA PHE A 76 16.69 12.30 7.20
C PHE A 76 16.58 13.52 8.12
N GLU A 77 17.64 13.78 8.87
CA GLU A 77 17.85 15.04 9.55
C GLU A 77 18.91 15.81 8.78
N THR A 78 18.62 17.07 8.47
CA THR A 78 19.56 17.96 7.77
C THR A 78 20.33 18.80 8.78
N LYS A 79 21.52 19.28 8.40
CA LYS A 79 22.36 20.18 9.21
C LYS A 79 21.69 21.51 9.58
N GLN A 80 20.61 21.86 8.89
CA GLN A 80 19.77 23.02 9.20
C GLN A 80 18.63 22.69 10.19
N GLY A 81 18.62 21.49 10.76
CA GLY A 81 17.59 21.01 11.69
C GLY A 81 16.27 20.59 11.05
N LYS A 82 16.17 20.54 9.71
CA LYS A 82 14.95 20.03 9.04
C LYS A 82 14.91 18.51 9.08
N VAL A 83 13.71 17.97 9.32
CA VAL A 83 13.44 16.53 9.32
C VAL A 83 12.58 16.18 8.12
N HIS A 84 13.01 15.18 7.35
CA HIS A 84 12.27 14.65 6.21
C HIS A 84 12.01 13.16 6.41
N THR A 85 10.81 12.69 6.11
CA THR A 85 10.45 11.27 6.21
C THR A 85 9.72 10.80 4.96
N GLY A 86 10.13 9.66 4.42
CA GLY A 86 9.59 9.13 3.17
C GLY A 86 10.27 7.86 2.70
N LEU A 87 9.96 7.44 1.47
CA LEU A 87 10.65 6.37 0.76
C LEU A 87 11.72 6.94 -0.15
N ILE A 88 12.91 6.36 -0.16
CA ILE A 88 13.95 6.72 -1.11
C ILE A 88 13.53 6.15 -2.47
N VAL A 89 13.29 7.04 -3.43
CA VAL A 89 12.93 6.68 -4.81
C VAL A 89 14.11 6.80 -5.77
N TYR A 90 15.18 7.47 -5.34
CA TYR A 90 16.45 7.57 -6.06
C TYR A 90 17.59 7.90 -5.09
N GLU A 91 18.76 7.32 -5.32
CA GLU A 91 20.00 7.53 -4.57
C GLU A 91 21.16 7.69 -5.57
N SER A 92 21.98 8.71 -5.37
CA SER A 92 23.23 8.94 -6.11
C SER A 92 24.31 9.50 -5.19
N ALA A 93 25.51 9.73 -5.74
CA ALA A 93 26.62 10.32 -4.98
C ALA A 93 26.31 11.76 -4.49
N GLU A 94 25.46 12.47 -5.24
CA GLU A 94 25.07 13.86 -4.95
C GLU A 94 23.95 13.95 -3.91
N GLY A 95 23.16 12.89 -3.70
CA GLY A 95 22.10 12.89 -2.69
C GLY A 95 20.94 11.95 -2.99
N TYR A 96 19.78 12.30 -2.43
CA TYR A 96 18.59 11.45 -2.41
C TYR A 96 17.38 12.16 -2.97
N LEU A 97 16.51 11.41 -3.66
CA LEU A 97 15.12 11.80 -3.85
C LEU A 97 14.26 10.97 -2.89
N LEU A 98 13.64 11.67 -1.96
CA LEU A 98 12.71 11.13 -0.99
C LEU A 98 11.28 11.41 -1.45
N ARG A 99 10.38 10.44 -1.34
CA ARG A 99 8.96 10.65 -1.59
C ARG A 99 8.16 10.42 -0.31
N ASN A 100 7.42 11.44 0.12
CA ASN A 100 6.69 11.41 1.39
C ASN A 100 5.28 10.79 1.25
N SER A 101 4.54 10.70 2.35
CA SER A 101 3.17 10.14 2.38
C SER A 101 2.15 10.90 1.54
N THR A 102 2.43 12.16 1.19
CA THR A 102 1.60 13.00 0.30
C THR A 102 2.04 12.91 -1.18
N ASN A 103 2.92 11.95 -1.50
CA ASN A 103 3.48 11.74 -2.84
C ASN A 103 4.38 12.88 -3.35
N GLN A 104 4.79 13.82 -2.48
CA GLN A 104 5.73 14.88 -2.83
C GLN A 104 7.15 14.34 -2.88
N THR A 105 7.91 14.73 -3.91
CA THR A 105 9.33 14.43 -4.03
C THR A 105 10.16 15.56 -3.43
N ILE A 106 11.07 15.21 -2.54
CA ILE A 106 12.00 16.10 -1.85
C ILE A 106 13.41 15.66 -2.24
N ARG A 107 14.21 16.59 -2.78
CA ARG A 107 15.63 16.38 -2.99
C ARG A 107 16.39 16.75 -1.71
N ILE A 108 17.29 15.88 -1.28
CA ILE A 108 18.17 16.11 -0.14
C ILE A 108 19.60 15.92 -0.63
N GLU A 109 20.37 17.02 -0.66
CA GLU A 109 21.78 16.98 -1.06
C GLU A 109 22.60 16.21 -0.02
N MET A 110 23.58 15.43 -0.47
CA MET A 110 24.46 14.67 0.42
C MET A 110 25.20 15.59 1.41
N SER A 111 25.54 16.81 0.98
CA SER A 111 26.19 17.83 1.81
C SER A 111 25.31 18.32 2.96
N ASP A 112 23.99 18.21 2.84
CA ASP A 112 23.02 18.77 3.80
C ASP A 112 22.60 17.76 4.86
N ILE A 113 22.91 16.47 4.66
CA ILE A 113 22.52 15.40 5.58
C ILE A 113 23.39 15.44 6.84
N GLU A 114 22.73 15.43 7.98
CA GLU A 114 23.34 15.23 9.29
C GLU A 114 23.17 13.78 9.74
N THR A 115 21.95 13.26 9.69
CA THR A 115 21.67 11.84 10.01
C THR A 115 20.69 11.21 9.02
N ARG A 116 20.84 9.89 8.83
CA ARG A 116 19.92 9.03 8.07
C ARG A 116 19.59 7.82 8.92
N ARG A 117 18.30 7.53 9.10
CA ARG A 117 17.83 6.35 9.83
C ARG A 117 16.69 5.67 9.10
N THR A 118 16.76 4.35 8.97
CA THR A 118 15.62 3.54 8.52
C THR A 118 14.67 3.32 9.69
N LEU A 119 13.39 3.50 9.44
CA LEU A 119 12.31 3.34 10.40
C LEU A 119 11.52 2.06 10.07
N PRO A 120 11.06 1.29 11.07
CA PRO A 120 10.25 0.08 10.84
C PRO A 120 8.84 0.39 10.28
N GLN A 121 8.43 1.65 10.22
CA GLN A 121 7.11 2.08 9.77
C GLN A 121 6.97 2.14 8.24
N SER A 122 5.77 1.86 7.77
CA SER A 122 5.31 2.02 6.38
C SER A 122 4.79 3.44 6.14
N LEU A 123 4.80 3.88 4.87
CA LEU A 123 4.06 5.09 4.44
C LEU A 123 2.56 4.84 4.29
N MET A 124 2.11 3.58 4.27
CA MET A 124 0.68 3.25 4.20
C MET A 124 -0.03 3.75 5.47
N PRO A 125 -1.01 4.66 5.35
CA PRO A 125 -1.69 5.22 6.52
C PRO A 125 -2.46 4.15 7.30
N GLY A 126 -2.52 4.30 8.63
CA GLY A 126 -3.44 3.53 9.46
C GLY A 126 -4.89 4.03 9.32
N GLY A 127 -5.86 3.19 9.70
CA GLY A 127 -7.27 3.58 9.76
C GLY A 127 -7.98 3.73 8.41
N LEU A 128 -7.40 3.19 7.33
CA LEU A 128 -8.00 3.25 5.98
C LEU A 128 -9.38 2.59 5.89
N LEU A 129 -9.64 1.61 6.75
CA LEU A 129 -10.93 0.89 6.82
C LEU A 129 -11.86 1.42 7.92
N LYS A 130 -11.52 2.57 8.53
CA LYS A 130 -12.38 3.18 9.54
C LYS A 130 -13.77 3.45 8.94
N ASP A 131 -14.80 3.07 9.69
CA ASP A 131 -16.22 3.24 9.34
C ASP A 131 -16.67 2.39 8.13
N PHE A 132 -15.91 1.36 7.75
CA PHE A 132 -16.38 0.36 6.79
C PHE A 132 -17.54 -0.44 7.39
N ARG A 133 -18.61 -0.59 6.62
CA ARG A 133 -19.69 -1.55 6.86
C ARG A 133 -19.31 -2.88 6.23
N SER A 134 -20.01 -3.96 6.60
CA SER A 134 -19.77 -5.29 6.04
C SER A 134 -19.77 -5.33 4.50
N SER A 135 -20.68 -4.59 3.85
CA SER A 135 -20.73 -4.48 2.39
C SER A 135 -19.47 -3.84 1.79
N ASP A 136 -18.90 -2.86 2.47
CA ASP A 136 -17.76 -2.09 1.97
C ASP A 136 -16.49 -2.97 1.89
N PHE A 137 -16.36 -3.96 2.79
CA PHE A 137 -15.31 -4.98 2.71
C PHE A 137 -15.49 -5.88 1.49
N ALA A 138 -16.71 -6.35 1.23
CA ALA A 138 -17.01 -7.20 0.07
C ALA A 138 -16.76 -6.45 -1.25
N ASP A 139 -17.22 -5.20 -1.34
CA ASP A 139 -17.02 -4.32 -2.48
C ASP A 139 -15.52 -4.08 -2.74
N LEU A 140 -14.75 -3.71 -1.71
CA LEU A 140 -13.31 -3.51 -1.85
C LEU A 140 -12.59 -4.78 -2.32
N LEU A 141 -12.95 -5.95 -1.77
CA LEU A 141 -12.37 -7.22 -2.21
C LEU A 141 -12.74 -7.55 -3.67
N ALA A 142 -13.97 -7.29 -4.09
CA ALA A 142 -14.42 -7.49 -5.46
C ALA A 142 -13.59 -6.64 -6.44
N TYR A 143 -13.32 -5.39 -6.09
CA TYR A 143 -12.42 -4.54 -6.88
C TYR A 143 -10.98 -5.07 -6.91
N LEU A 144 -10.40 -5.44 -5.76
CA LEU A 144 -9.05 -6.00 -5.72
C LEU A 144 -8.90 -7.28 -6.56
N LYS A 145 -9.95 -8.11 -6.63
CA LYS A 145 -9.99 -9.27 -7.53
C LYS A 145 -9.94 -8.87 -9.00
N SER A 146 -10.62 -7.79 -9.39
CA SER A 146 -10.63 -7.31 -10.77
C SER A 146 -9.29 -6.73 -11.26
N LEU A 147 -8.41 -6.31 -10.35
CA LEU A 147 -7.10 -5.73 -10.71
C LEU A 147 -6.16 -6.72 -11.41
N GLY A 148 -6.39 -8.04 -11.30
CA GLY A 148 -5.58 -9.06 -11.95
C GLY A 148 -5.91 -9.36 -13.41
N GLY A 149 -6.94 -8.71 -13.98
CA GLY A 149 -7.55 -9.13 -15.25
C GLY A 149 -8.28 -10.48 -15.12
N PRO A 150 -9.05 -10.92 -16.14
CA PRO A 150 -9.55 -12.28 -16.17
C PRO A 150 -8.35 -13.22 -16.11
N ALA A 151 -8.41 -14.26 -15.27
CA ALA A 151 -7.39 -15.30 -15.22
C ALA A 151 -7.13 -15.78 -16.64
N THR A 152 -5.99 -15.43 -17.22
CA THR A 152 -5.58 -15.98 -18.51
C THR A 152 -5.50 -17.49 -18.31
N ALA A 153 -6.39 -18.20 -19.01
CA ALA A 153 -6.39 -19.64 -19.11
C ALA A 153 -4.97 -20.13 -19.43
N PRO A 154 -4.54 -21.29 -18.92
CA PRO A 154 -3.20 -21.81 -19.16
C PRO A 154 -2.99 -21.90 -20.68
N ALA A 155 -1.86 -21.38 -21.15
CA ALA A 155 -1.42 -21.56 -22.52
C ALA A 155 -1.29 -23.07 -22.78
N THR A 156 -2.25 -23.63 -23.52
CA THR A 156 -2.15 -24.98 -24.05
C THR A 156 -1.03 -24.98 -25.07
N THR A 157 0.18 -25.37 -24.64
CA THR A 157 1.25 -25.77 -25.56
C THR A 157 0.81 -27.09 -26.19
N SER A 158 0.27 -27.04 -27.41
CA SER A 158 0.12 -28.24 -28.23
C SER A 158 1.51 -28.69 -28.68
N ARG A 159 1.80 -29.96 -28.44
CA ARG A 159 2.95 -30.68 -28.97
C ARG A 159 2.61 -31.26 -30.34
#